data_AF-A0A6A8Q4T4-F1
#
_entry.id   AF-A0A6A8Q4T4-F1
#
_cell.length_a   1.000
_cell.length_b   1.000
_cell.length_c   1.000
_cell.angle_alpha   90.00
_cell.angle_beta   90.00
_cell.angle_gamma   90.00
#
_symmetry.space_group_name_H-M   'P 1'
#
loop_
_entity.id
_entity.type
_entity.pdbx_description
1 polymer ?
#
loop_
_entity_poly.entity_id
_entity_poly.type
_entity_poly.pdbx_seq_one_letter_code
_entity_poly.pdbx_strand_id
1 'polypeptide(L)' 'MKESTKLGLTLVQNLTNQLKGELEIIREEGVVFQLHFKKRQTKGSSANYFPASDSKHAEA' A
#
# COMPACT_ATOMS: atom_id res chain seq x y z
N MET A 1 16.00 11.84 -23.41
CA MET A 1 16.36 10.62 -22.65
C MET A 1 15.17 10.18 -21.80
N LYS A 2 14.79 8.90 -21.87
CA LYS A 2 13.66 8.29 -21.15
C LYS A 2 14.03 7.96 -19.70
N GLU A 3 14.20 8.97 -18.83
CA GLU A 3 14.62 8.75 -17.44
C GLU A 3 13.45 8.47 -16.48
N SER A 4 12.26 8.99 -16.78
CA SER A 4 11.07 8.90 -15.93
C SER A 4 10.64 7.46 -15.60
N THR A 5 10.88 6.50 -16.50
CA THR A 5 10.41 5.11 -16.33
C THR A 5 11.21 4.33 -15.27
N LYS A 6 12.50 4.65 -15.08
CA LYS A 6 13.38 3.91 -14.16
C LYS A 6 13.06 4.25 -12.70
N LEU A 7 12.80 5.53 -12.41
CA LEU A 7 12.42 5.97 -11.07
C LEU A 7 11.05 5.40 -10.66
N GLY A 8 10.06 5.46 -11.56
CA GLY A 8 8.73 4.92 -11.30
C GLY A 8 8.76 3.41 -11.00
N LEU A 9 9.50 2.64 -11.81
CA LEU A 9 9.64 1.20 -11.59
C LEU A 9 10.36 0.88 -10.28
N THR A 10 11.38 1.67 -9.92
CA THR A 10 12.12 1.52 -8.66
C THR A 10 11.21 1.76 -7.45
N LEU A 11 10.34 2.77 -7.50
CA LEU A 11 9.34 3.02 -6.46
C LEU A 11 8.36 1.85 -6.31
N VAL A 12 7.81 1.37 -7.42
CA VAL A 12 6.88 0.23 -7.41
C VAL A 12 7.55 -1.03 -6.84
N GLN A 13 8.79 -1.31 -7.24
CA GLN A 13 9.57 -2.43 -6.70
C GLN A 13 9.77 -2.30 -5.19
N ASN A 14 10.17 -1.12 -4.70
CA ASN A 14 10.41 -0.88 -3.28
C ASN A 14 9.12 -1.05 -2.45
N LEU A 15 8.00 -0.52 -2.91
CA LEU A 15 6.71 -0.67 -2.23
C LEU A 15 6.25 -2.13 -2.21
N THR A 16 6.44 -2.85 -3.32
CA THR A 16 6.10 -4.28 -3.41
C THR A 16 6.93 -5.10 -2.42
N ASN A 17 8.23 -4.81 -2.30
CA ASN A 17 9.12 -5.46 -1.35
C ASN A 17 8.73 -5.18 0.12
N GLN A 18 8.28 -3.95 0.44
CA GLN A 18 7.78 -3.62 1.79
C GLN A 18 6.57 -4.47 2.20
N LEU A 19 5.73 -4.84 1.22
CA LEU A 19 4.60 -5.74 1.42
C LEU A 19 4.98 -7.23 1.43
N LYS A 20 6.28 -7.54 1.35
CA LYS A 20 6.79 -8.92 1.13
C LYS A 20 6.14 -9.55 -0.11
N GLY A 21 5.94 -8.74 -1.14
CA GLY A 21 5.42 -9.15 -2.43
C GLY A 21 6.51 -9.32 -3.47
N GLU A 22 6.07 -9.65 -4.68
CA GLU A 22 6.88 -9.87 -5.87
C GLU A 22 6.29 -9.06 -7.04
N LEU A 23 7.16 -8.45 -7.85
CA LEU A 23 6.79 -7.75 -9.08
C LEU A 23 7.30 -8.57 -10.27
N GLU A 24 6.38 -8.99 -11.13
CA GLU A 24 6.69 -9.68 -12.39
C GLU A 24 6.44 -8.73 -13.58
N ILE A 25 7.35 -8.75 -14.56
CA ILE A 25 7.27 -7.91 -15.76
C ILE A 25 7.19 -8.84 -16.97
N ILE A 26 6.01 -8.97 -17.54
CA ILE A 26 5.73 -9.84 -18.69
C ILE A 26 5.76 -8.99 -19.96
N ARG A 27 6.46 -9.46 -21.00
CA ARG A 27 6.67 -8.74 -22.27
C ARG A 27 6.10 -9.53 -23.44
N GLU A 28 4.79 -9.72 -23.45
CA GLU A 28 4.05 -10.35 -24.54
C GLU A 28 3.01 -9.37 -25.07
N GLU A 29 3.07 -9.04 -26.36
CA GLU A 29 2.19 -8.06 -27.05
C GLU A 29 2.06 -6.68 -26.34
N GLY A 30 3.07 -6.30 -25.57
CA GLY A 30 3.04 -5.11 -24.71
C GLY A 30 3.90 -5.30 -23.48
N VAL A 31 3.68 -4.47 -22.46
CA VAL A 31 4.32 -4.64 -21.15
C VAL A 31 3.24 -4.74 -20.10
N VAL A 32 3.21 -5.87 -19.39
CA VAL A 32 2.30 -6.13 -18.27
C VAL A 32 3.11 -6.19 -16.98
N PHE A 33 2.63 -5.50 -15.95
CA PHE A 33 3.21 -5.50 -14.62
C PHE A 33 2.27 -6.22 -13.66
N GLN A 34 2.70 -7.32 -13.06
CA GLN A 34 1.90 -8.09 -12.10
C GLN A 34 2.51 -7.98 -10.70
N LEU A 35 1.70 -7.56 -9.73
CA LEU A 35 2.10 -7.43 -8.33
C LEU A 35 1.44 -8.53 -7.50
N HIS A 36 2.26 -9.37 -6.88
CA HIS A 36 1.80 -10.46 -6.02
C HIS A 36 2.19 -10.16 -4.58
N PHE A 37 1.24 -10.11 -3.66
CA PHE A 37 1.54 -10.00 -2.24
C PHE A 37 0.48 -10.70 -1.40
N LYS A 38 0.90 -11.21 -0.24
CA LYS A 38 -0.02 -11.86 0.70
C LYS A 38 -0.61 -10.82 1.63
N LYS A 39 -1.94 -10.63 1.58
CA LYS A 39 -2.66 -9.84 2.57
C LYS A 39 -2.50 -10.48 3.95
N ARG A 40 -1.75 -9.84 4.83
CA ARG A 40 -1.74 -10.20 6.25
C ARG A 40 -2.88 -9.47 6.93
N GLN A 41 -3.91 -10.20 7.32
CA GLN A 41 -4.99 -9.65 8.15
C GLN A 41 -4.44 -9.52 9.58
N THR A 42 -3.81 -8.39 9.89
CA THR A 42 -3.52 -8.04 11.28
C THR A 42 -4.87 -7.86 11.96
N LYS A 43 -5.22 -8.77 12.88
CA LYS A 43 -6.34 -8.57 13.80
C LYS A 43 -6.00 -7.43 14.76
N GLY A 44 -6.03 -6.20 14.25
CA GLY A 44 -6.23 -5.01 15.07
C GLY A 44 -7.72 -4.81 15.19
N SER A 45 -8.21 -4.52 16.39
CA SER A 45 -9.53 -3.90 16.52
C SER A 45 -9.57 -2.73 15.54
N SER A 46 -10.62 -2.62 14.74
CA SER A 46 -10.87 -1.46 13.88
C SER A 46 -11.07 -0.24 14.79
N ALA A 47 -10.00 0.26 15.39
CA ALA A 47 -10.03 1.43 16.23
C ALA A 47 -10.30 2.59 15.30
N ASN A 48 -11.45 3.23 15.50
CA ASN A 48 -11.79 4.47 14.85
C ASN A 48 -10.60 5.42 14.98
N TYR A 49 -10.03 5.85 13.85
CA TYR A 49 -8.92 6.79 13.79
C TYR A 49 -9.31 8.20 14.29
N PHE A 50 -10.57 8.36 14.69
CA PHE A 50 -11.11 9.53 15.35
C PHE A 50 -11.29 9.20 16.83
N PRO A 51 -10.49 9.77 17.75
CA PRO A 51 -10.89 9.76 19.15
C PRO A 51 -12.25 10.43 19.23
N ALA A 52 -13.26 9.70 19.71
CA ALA A 52 -14.52 10.31 20.09
C ALA A 52 -14.16 11.41 21.09
N SER A 53 -14.38 12.67 20.71
CA SER A 53 -14.29 13.78 21.63
C SER A 53 -15.23 13.47 22.79
N ASP A 54 -14.66 13.21 23.97
CA ASP A 54 -15.41 13.05 25.21
C ASP A 54 -16.30 14.28 25.39
N SER A 55 -17.58 14.15 25.03
CA SER A 55 -18.63 15.04 25.49
C SER A 55 -18.86 14.76 26.96
N LYS A 56 -17.99 15.29 27.82
CA LYS A 56 -18.22 15.40 29.26
C LYS A 56 -18.17 16.86 29.65
N HIS A 57 -19.30 17.56 29.47
CA HIS A 57 -19.77 18.63 30.36
C HIS A 57 -21.26 18.85 30.10
N ALA A 58 -22.08 18.02 30.71
CA ALA A 58 -23.48 18.32 30.99
C ALA A 58 -23.75 17.79 32.40
N GLU A 59 -23.45 18.62 33.40
CA GLU A 59 -24.09 18.63 34.73
C GLU A 59 -23.48 19.76 35.58
N ALA A 60 -24.25 20.85 35.71
CA ALA A 60 -24.54 21.62 36.94
C ALA A 60 -25.38 22.85 36.56
#